data_AF-A0A925NPR5-F1
#
_entry.id   AF-A0A925NPR5-F1
#
_cell.length_a   1.000
_cell.length_b   1.000
_cell.length_c   1.000
_cell.angle_alpha   90.00
_cell.angle_beta   90.00
_cell.angle_gamma   90.00
#
_symmetry.space_group_name_H-M   'P 1'
#
loop_
_entity.id
_entity.type
_entity.pdbx_description
1 polymer ?
#
loop_
_entity_poly.entity_id
_entity_poly.type
_entity_poly.pdbx_seq_one_letter_code
_entity_poly.pdbx_strand_id
1 'polypeptide(L)'
;EICLSLWPFIRELPRNIALVRDSLPENMEAGKKLLGQLADDELTYQTMYAKQCVLAGITPDQLKFDVLSEPTQMLCQAMRRWCESPNYRDGVLAVVTAELAATAYARNTLEIFEKYFSDHADEYSKEEIEDGLEWLRLHSRPHTRHAIWMRRMLDDIEVAPGDSLPVPAEQVLNALYRLWKCPIEDNKPLLEGAL
;
A
#
# COMPACT_ATOMS: atom_id res chain seq x y z
N GLU A 1 -7.57 -15.49 1.42
CA GLU A 1 -7.85 -14.82 0.13
C GLU A 1 -7.10 -13.49 0.00
N ILE A 2 -7.31 -12.52 0.91
CA ILE A 2 -6.71 -11.18 0.79
C ILE A 2 -5.17 -11.16 0.72
N CYS A 3 -4.49 -12.03 1.48
CA CYS A 3 -3.04 -12.20 1.43
C CYS A 3 -2.51 -12.46 0.01
N LEU A 4 -3.13 -13.40 -0.71
CA LEU A 4 -2.77 -13.71 -2.09
C LEU A 4 -3.15 -12.58 -3.05
N SER A 5 -4.30 -11.93 -2.83
CA SER A 5 -4.78 -10.87 -3.71
C SER A 5 -3.99 -9.57 -3.59
N LEU A 6 -3.42 -9.26 -2.42
CA LEU A 6 -2.63 -8.04 -2.19
C LEU A 6 -1.13 -8.25 -2.43
N TRP A 7 -0.64 -9.49 -2.33
CA TRP A 7 0.79 -9.80 -2.48
C TRP A 7 1.44 -9.24 -3.76
N PRO A 8 0.83 -9.30 -4.96
CA PRO A 8 1.43 -8.74 -6.16
C PRO A 8 1.67 -7.21 -6.06
N PHE A 9 0.75 -6.49 -5.42
CA PHE A 9 0.91 -5.05 -5.18
C PHE A 9 2.08 -4.79 -4.21
N ILE A 10 2.13 -5.50 -3.08
CA ILE A 10 3.21 -5.39 -2.09
C ILE A 10 4.57 -5.69 -2.72
N ARG A 11 4.64 -6.67 -3.63
CA ARG A 11 5.87 -7.05 -4.33
C ARG A 11 6.37 -5.97 -5.30
N GLU A 12 5.46 -5.24 -5.96
CA GLU A 12 5.80 -4.19 -6.93
C GLU A 12 6.09 -2.82 -6.27
N LEU A 13 5.63 -2.61 -5.04
CA LEU A 13 5.64 -1.30 -4.38
C LEU A 13 7.03 -0.66 -4.26
N PRO A 14 8.12 -1.35 -3.82
CA PRO A 14 9.46 -0.75 -3.78
C PRO A 14 9.93 -0.22 -5.13
N ARG A 15 9.66 -0.97 -6.20
CA ARG A 15 10.02 -0.56 -7.57
C ARG A 15 9.23 0.68 -7.98
N ASN A 16 7.93 0.70 -7.70
CA ASN A 16 7.08 1.85 -8.01
C ASN A 16 7.56 3.11 -7.27
N ILE A 17 7.92 3.00 -5.99
CA ILE A 17 8.48 4.10 -5.21
C ILE A 17 9.81 4.58 -5.79
N ALA A 18 10.69 3.66 -6.19
CA ALA A 18 11.97 3.99 -6.81
C ALA A 18 11.78 4.74 -8.15
N LEU A 19 10.76 4.40 -8.95
CA LEU A 19 10.43 5.15 -10.17
C LEU A 19 10.03 6.60 -9.87
N VAL A 20 9.22 6.82 -8.83
CA VAL A 20 8.84 8.17 -8.40
C VAL A 20 10.05 8.94 -7.88
N ARG A 21 10.93 8.29 -7.10
CA ARG A 21 12.20 8.88 -6.64
C ARG A 21 13.02 9.39 -7.82
N ASP A 22 13.17 8.57 -8.85
CA ASP A 22 14.02 8.86 -10.01
C ASP A 22 13.41 9.92 -10.93
N SER A 23 12.10 10.16 -10.85
CA SER A 23 11.41 11.23 -11.59
C SER A 23 11.37 12.58 -10.85
N LEU A 24 11.76 12.63 -9.57
CA LEU A 24 11.81 13.89 -8.83
C LEU A 24 12.87 14.85 -9.41
N PRO A 25 12.58 16.16 -9.47
CA PRO A 25 13.52 17.15 -9.97
C PRO A 25 14.75 17.30 -9.05
N GLU A 26 15.85 17.80 -9.59
CA GLU A 26 17.14 17.95 -8.89
C GLU A 26 17.09 18.81 -7.61
N ASN A 27 16.13 19.73 -7.52
CA ASN A 27 15.96 20.55 -6.33
C ASN A 27 15.19 19.85 -5.18
N MET A 28 14.69 18.62 -5.39
CA MET A 28 13.93 17.83 -4.41
C MET A 28 14.77 16.71 -3.76
N GLU A 29 16.03 16.98 -3.43
CA GLU A 29 16.94 15.99 -2.83
C GLU A 29 16.43 15.37 -1.52
N ALA A 30 15.71 16.16 -0.70
CA ALA A 30 15.06 15.63 0.50
C ALA A 30 14.00 14.58 0.15
N GLY A 31 13.14 14.86 -0.84
CA GLY A 31 12.14 13.92 -1.33
C GLY A 31 12.76 12.65 -1.90
N LYS A 32 13.84 12.78 -2.69
CA LYS A 32 14.59 11.63 -3.23
C LYS A 32 15.15 10.73 -2.13
N LYS A 33 15.77 11.34 -1.13
CA LYS A 33 16.31 10.58 0.02
C LYS A 33 15.21 9.83 0.76
N LEU A 34 14.06 10.47 0.97
CA LEU A 34 12.98 9.89 1.73
C LEU A 34 12.26 8.77 0.95
N LEU A 35 11.98 8.94 -0.35
CA LEU A 35 11.46 7.87 -1.19
C LEU A 35 12.46 6.72 -1.34
N GLY A 36 13.76 7.02 -1.39
CA GLY A 36 14.80 5.98 -1.35
C GLY A 36 14.74 5.15 -0.07
N GLN A 37 14.64 5.80 1.09
CA GLN A 37 14.48 5.11 2.37
C GLN A 37 13.19 4.29 2.43
N LEU A 38 12.06 4.82 1.93
CA LEU A 38 10.82 4.04 1.90
C LEU A 38 10.92 2.83 0.97
N ALA A 39 11.52 2.97 -0.22
CA ALA A 39 11.70 1.83 -1.12
C ALA A 39 12.51 0.70 -0.44
N ASP A 40 13.56 1.06 0.31
CA ASP A 40 14.37 0.11 1.09
C ASP A 40 13.57 -0.51 2.26
N ASP A 41 12.81 0.32 2.99
CA ASP A 41 11.94 -0.12 4.08
C ASP A 41 10.87 -1.10 3.57
N GLU A 42 10.26 -0.82 2.41
CA GLU A 42 9.24 -1.68 1.78
C GLU A 42 9.79 -3.06 1.40
N LEU A 43 11.07 -3.21 1.05
CA LEU A 43 11.68 -4.54 0.87
C LEU A 43 11.67 -5.37 2.17
N THR A 44 11.85 -4.70 3.31
CA THR A 44 11.70 -5.33 4.62
C THR A 44 10.24 -5.67 4.88
N TYR A 45 9.32 -4.76 4.54
CA TYR A 45 7.88 -4.95 4.78
C TYR A 45 7.30 -6.07 3.92
N GLN A 46 7.82 -6.30 2.71
CA GLN A 46 7.51 -7.47 1.89
C GLN A 46 7.77 -8.78 2.64
N THR A 47 8.89 -8.85 3.35
CA THR A 47 9.25 -10.04 4.13
C THR A 47 8.30 -10.24 5.30
N MET A 48 7.94 -9.17 6.01
CA MET A 48 6.95 -9.21 7.09
C MET A 48 5.56 -9.62 6.56
N TYR A 49 5.14 -9.09 5.41
CA TYR A 49 3.86 -9.45 4.80
C TYR A 49 3.85 -10.91 4.34
N ALA A 50 4.96 -11.44 3.80
CA ALA A 50 5.07 -12.85 3.46
C ALA A 50 4.90 -13.75 4.69
N LYS A 51 5.45 -13.38 5.84
CA LYS A 51 5.22 -14.08 7.11
C LYS A 51 3.75 -14.03 7.53
N GLN A 52 3.09 -12.88 7.37
CA GLN A 52 1.65 -12.76 7.61
C GLN A 52 0.82 -13.69 6.70
N CYS A 53 1.20 -13.83 5.43
CA CYS A 53 0.59 -14.78 4.52
C CYS A 53 0.75 -16.23 5.01
N VAL A 54 1.94 -16.59 5.49
CA VAL A 54 2.21 -17.93 6.06
C VAL A 54 1.37 -18.18 7.31
N LEU A 55 1.26 -17.20 8.21
CA LEU A 55 0.39 -17.29 9.38
C LEU A 55 -1.08 -17.49 8.99
N ALA A 56 -1.52 -16.93 7.86
CA ALA A 56 -2.84 -17.15 7.28
C ALA A 56 -3.00 -18.46 6.49
N GLY A 57 -2.02 -19.37 6.55
CA GLY A 57 -2.04 -20.68 5.90
C GLY A 57 -1.64 -20.67 4.43
N ILE A 58 -1.05 -19.59 3.92
CA ILE A 58 -0.55 -19.50 2.53
C ILE A 58 0.88 -20.00 2.47
N THR A 59 1.16 -20.96 1.60
CA THR A 59 2.52 -21.51 1.47
C THR A 59 3.44 -20.55 0.70
N PRO A 60 4.77 -20.60 0.95
CA PRO A 60 5.73 -19.82 0.17
C PRO A 60 5.67 -20.09 -1.33
N ASP A 61 5.31 -21.32 -1.73
CA ASP A 61 5.13 -21.66 -3.15
C ASP A 61 3.90 -20.99 -3.75
N GLN A 62 2.80 -20.89 -3.01
CA GLN A 62 1.62 -20.13 -3.47
C GLN A 62 1.94 -18.64 -3.69
N LEU A 63 2.85 -18.05 -2.91
CA LEU A 63 3.30 -16.66 -3.10
C LEU A 63 4.20 -16.47 -4.34
N LYS A 64 4.75 -17.55 -4.91
CA LYS A 64 5.50 -17.50 -6.17
C LYS A 64 4.58 -17.47 -7.39
N PHE A 65 3.35 -17.95 -7.26
CA PHE A 65 2.38 -17.97 -8.34
C PHE A 65 1.53 -16.69 -8.29
N ASP A 66 1.58 -15.92 -9.37
CA ASP A 66 0.77 -14.71 -9.53
C ASP A 66 -0.69 -15.08 -9.79
N VAL A 67 -1.48 -15.25 -8.72
CA VAL A 67 -2.93 -15.36 -8.81
C VAL A 67 -3.52 -13.96 -8.91
N LEU A 68 -3.42 -13.38 -10.10
CA LEU A 68 -3.88 -12.02 -10.38
C LEU A 68 -5.38 -12.00 -10.67
N SER A 69 -6.18 -11.86 -9.61
CA SER A 69 -7.60 -11.48 -9.76
C SER A 69 -7.73 -10.13 -10.50
N GLU A 70 -8.85 -9.88 -11.17
CA GLU A 70 -9.10 -8.59 -11.84
C GLU A 70 -8.90 -7.38 -10.88
N PRO A 71 -9.44 -7.36 -9.65
CA PRO A 71 -9.18 -6.27 -8.71
C PRO A 71 -7.69 -6.08 -8.38
N THR A 72 -6.93 -7.17 -8.23
CA THR A 72 -5.48 -7.11 -8.03
C THR A 72 -4.79 -6.46 -9.22
N GLN A 73 -5.15 -6.86 -10.44
CA GLN A 73 -4.58 -6.29 -11.66
C GLN A 73 -4.86 -4.79 -11.76
N MET A 74 -6.10 -4.39 -11.47
CA MET A 74 -6.50 -2.97 -11.46
C MET A 74 -5.65 -2.15 -10.49
N LEU A 75 -5.43 -2.65 -9.27
CA LEU A 75 -4.60 -1.97 -8.28
C LEU A 75 -3.15 -1.84 -8.74
N CYS A 76 -2.52 -2.93 -9.20
CA CYS A 76 -1.15 -2.91 -9.71
C CYS A 76 -1.01 -1.98 -10.93
N GLN A 77 -2.00 -1.97 -11.84
CA GLN A 77 -2.01 -1.09 -13.02
C GLN A 77 -2.18 0.37 -12.62
N ALA A 78 -3.10 0.70 -11.70
CA ALA A 78 -3.30 2.06 -11.22
C ALA A 78 -2.01 2.59 -10.58
N MET A 79 -1.38 1.80 -9.71
CA MET A 79 -0.14 2.19 -9.05
C MET A 79 1.00 2.42 -10.06
N ARG A 80 1.23 1.48 -10.99
CA ARG A 80 2.26 1.63 -12.03
C ARG A 80 2.00 2.84 -12.92
N ARG A 81 0.77 3.01 -13.39
CA ARG A 81 0.37 4.15 -14.25
C ARG A 81 0.77 5.48 -13.63
N TRP A 82 0.48 5.67 -12.34
CA TRP A 82 0.77 6.94 -11.67
C TRP A 82 2.24 7.09 -11.29
N CYS A 83 2.91 6.01 -10.90
CA CYS A 83 4.34 6.04 -10.59
C CYS A 83 5.24 6.21 -11.83
N GLU A 84 4.77 5.80 -13.00
CA GLU A 84 5.42 5.99 -14.30
C GLU A 84 4.97 7.29 -15.02
N SER A 85 4.10 8.09 -14.39
CA SER A 85 3.64 9.37 -14.96
C SER A 85 4.82 10.32 -15.19
N PRO A 86 4.87 11.06 -16.31
CA PRO A 86 5.86 12.11 -16.50
C PRO A 86 5.70 13.26 -15.49
N ASN A 87 4.53 13.37 -14.85
CA ASN A 87 4.31 14.29 -13.74
C ASN A 87 4.59 13.56 -12.41
N TYR A 88 5.76 13.80 -11.83
CA TYR A 88 6.18 13.17 -10.58
C TYR A 88 5.20 13.41 -9.42
N ARG A 89 4.43 14.51 -9.45
CA ARG A 89 3.41 14.81 -8.43
C ARG A 89 2.35 13.71 -8.35
N ASP A 90 1.99 13.11 -9.48
CA ASP A 90 1.01 12.03 -9.53
C ASP A 90 1.53 10.76 -8.84
N GLY A 91 2.81 10.45 -9.07
CA GLY A 91 3.48 9.32 -8.42
C GLY A 91 3.60 9.50 -6.91
N VAL A 92 3.96 10.71 -6.47
CA VAL A 92 4.01 11.05 -5.03
C VAL A 92 2.64 10.87 -4.38
N LEU A 93 1.58 11.36 -5.02
CA LEU A 93 0.21 11.19 -4.54
C LEU A 93 -0.20 9.71 -4.46
N ALA A 94 0.14 8.90 -5.46
CA ALA A 94 -0.14 7.47 -5.46
C ALA A 94 0.58 6.73 -4.33
N VAL A 95 1.87 7.01 -4.11
CA VAL A 95 2.67 6.43 -3.01
C VAL A 95 2.09 6.83 -1.65
N VAL A 96 1.86 8.13 -1.41
CA VAL A 96 1.29 8.59 -0.13
C VAL A 96 -0.08 7.97 0.13
N THR A 97 -0.89 7.79 -0.92
CA THR A 97 -2.18 7.13 -0.82
C THR A 97 -2.05 5.67 -0.39
N ALA A 98 -1.10 4.93 -0.95
CA ALA A 98 -0.82 3.55 -0.55
C ALA A 98 -0.42 3.44 0.93
N GLU A 99 0.49 4.32 1.39
CA GLU A 99 0.95 4.36 2.79
C GLU A 99 -0.19 4.65 3.78
N LEU A 100 -1.03 5.64 3.45
CA LEU A 100 -2.18 5.99 4.27
C LEU A 100 -3.21 4.87 4.29
N ALA A 101 -3.43 4.20 3.16
CA ALA A 101 -4.34 3.07 3.08
C ALA A 101 -3.83 1.86 3.87
N ALA A 102 -2.52 1.55 3.81
CA ALA A 102 -1.91 0.50 4.61
C ALA A 102 -2.06 0.78 6.11
N THR A 103 -1.79 2.03 6.53
CA THR A 103 -2.00 2.50 7.90
C THR A 103 -3.45 2.32 8.35
N ALA A 104 -4.41 2.76 7.52
CA ALA A 104 -5.83 2.65 7.83
C ALA A 104 -6.27 1.19 7.92
N TYR A 105 -5.86 0.34 6.97
CA TYR A 105 -6.17 -1.09 6.99
C TYR A 105 -5.61 -1.76 8.25
N ALA A 106 -4.34 -1.53 8.57
CA ALA A 106 -3.69 -2.14 9.72
C ALA A 106 -4.35 -1.75 11.04
N ARG A 107 -4.75 -0.47 11.21
CA ARG A 107 -5.46 -0.02 12.42
C ARG A 107 -6.83 -0.66 12.59
N ASN A 108 -7.55 -0.92 11.50
CA ASN A 108 -8.88 -1.52 11.56
C ASN A 108 -8.83 -3.05 11.71
N THR A 109 -7.75 -3.69 11.29
CA THR A 109 -7.68 -5.16 11.23
C THR A 109 -6.82 -5.78 12.32
N LEU A 110 -5.84 -5.06 12.89
CA LEU A 110 -4.91 -5.64 13.87
C LEU A 110 -5.64 -6.28 15.06
N GLU A 111 -6.58 -5.57 15.70
CA GLU A 111 -7.29 -6.09 16.86
C GLU A 111 -8.10 -7.35 16.54
N ILE A 112 -8.64 -7.44 15.31
CA ILE A 112 -9.40 -8.60 14.84
C ILE A 112 -8.47 -9.82 14.72
N PHE A 113 -7.28 -9.62 14.13
CA PHE A 113 -6.28 -10.68 13.98
C PHE A 113 -5.73 -11.11 15.34
N GLU A 114 -5.37 -10.16 16.21
CA GLU A 114 -4.87 -10.46 17.56
C GLU A 114 -5.90 -11.23 18.38
N LYS A 115 -7.18 -10.86 18.30
CA LYS A 115 -8.25 -11.61 18.94
C LYS A 115 -8.36 -13.03 18.39
N TYR A 116 -8.37 -13.18 17.06
CA TYR A 116 -8.47 -14.50 16.43
C TYR A 116 -7.33 -15.44 16.89
N PHE A 117 -6.08 -14.99 16.83
CA PHE A 117 -4.94 -15.82 17.23
C PHE A 117 -4.84 -16.03 18.75
N SER A 118 -5.36 -15.10 19.56
CA SER A 118 -5.51 -15.34 21.00
C SER A 118 -6.54 -16.43 21.29
N ASP A 119 -7.64 -16.49 20.54
CA ASP A 119 -8.70 -17.48 20.72
C ASP A 119 -8.27 -18.88 20.21
N HIS A 120 -7.20 -18.98 19.41
CA HIS A 120 -6.63 -20.23 18.85
C HIS A 120 -5.16 -20.43 19.26
N ALA A 121 -4.79 -19.97 20.46
CA ALA A 121 -3.39 -19.96 20.92
C ALA A 121 -2.77 -21.36 21.09
N ASP A 122 -3.56 -22.43 21.08
CA ASP A 122 -3.12 -23.82 21.11
C ASP A 122 -2.75 -24.38 19.73
N GLU A 123 -3.16 -23.72 18.65
CA GLU A 123 -2.89 -24.13 17.26
C GLU A 123 -1.60 -23.54 16.68
N TYR A 124 -1.06 -22.49 17.30
CA TYR A 124 0.08 -21.73 16.79
C TYR A 124 1.13 -21.51 17.89
N SER A 125 2.41 -21.47 17.51
CA SER A 125 3.43 -21.00 18.43
C SER A 125 3.33 -19.47 18.62
N LYS A 126 3.81 -19.02 19.78
CA LYS A 126 3.89 -17.58 20.08
C LYS A 126 4.75 -16.84 19.05
N GLU A 127 5.86 -17.44 18.63
CA GLU A 127 6.79 -16.86 17.65
C GLU A 127 6.11 -16.69 16.29
N GLU A 128 5.37 -17.69 15.81
CA GLU A 128 4.63 -17.60 14.54
C GLU A 128 3.59 -16.47 14.54
N ILE A 129 2.87 -16.28 15.65
CA ILE A 129 1.92 -15.17 15.81
C ILE A 129 2.66 -13.83 15.86
N GLU A 130 3.77 -13.74 16.61
CA GLU A 130 4.53 -12.50 16.73
C GLU A 130 5.09 -12.03 15.39
N ASP A 131 5.70 -12.95 14.65
CA ASP A 131 6.27 -12.72 13.33
C ASP A 131 5.21 -12.45 12.27
N GLY A 132 4.11 -13.21 12.26
CA GLY A 132 3.06 -13.05 11.27
C GLY A 132 2.20 -11.80 11.45
N LEU A 133 2.17 -11.20 12.65
CA LEU A 133 1.44 -9.95 12.91
C LEU A 133 2.34 -8.71 12.85
N GLU A 134 3.64 -8.87 12.58
CA GLU A 134 4.62 -7.77 12.58
C GLU A 134 4.24 -6.67 11.59
N TRP A 135 3.84 -7.03 10.37
CA TRP A 135 3.45 -6.06 9.34
C TRP A 135 2.26 -5.19 9.79
N LEU A 136 1.21 -5.80 10.36
CA LEU A 136 0.05 -5.07 10.90
C LEU A 136 0.43 -4.18 12.09
N ARG A 137 1.26 -4.68 12.99
CA ARG A 137 1.73 -3.91 14.17
C ARG A 137 2.57 -2.71 13.77
N LEU A 138 3.41 -2.86 12.75
CA LEU A 138 4.22 -1.77 12.23
C LEU A 138 3.33 -0.64 11.68
N HIS A 139 2.40 -0.99 10.78
CA HIS A 139 1.56 0.00 10.08
C HIS A 139 0.44 0.57 10.96
N SER A 140 0.00 -0.13 11.99
CA SER A 140 -1.04 0.38 12.91
C SER A 140 -0.51 1.48 13.84
N ARG A 141 0.78 1.40 14.21
CA ARG A 141 1.40 2.33 15.17
C ARG A 141 1.55 3.74 14.59
N PRO A 142 1.42 4.79 15.41
CA PRO A 142 1.72 6.15 14.98
C PRO A 142 3.23 6.27 14.69
N HIS A 143 3.61 6.30 13.42
CA HIS A 143 4.99 6.57 13.00
C HIS A 143 5.17 8.07 12.74
N THR A 144 5.48 8.84 13.78
CA THR A 144 5.63 10.31 13.70
C THR A 144 6.59 10.75 12.59
N ARG A 145 7.69 10.01 12.39
CA ARG A 145 8.65 10.25 11.30
C ARG A 145 8.01 10.09 9.92
N HIS A 146 7.26 9.01 9.71
CA HIS A 146 6.59 8.71 8.45
C HIS A 146 5.49 9.76 8.17
N ALA A 147 4.69 10.12 9.18
CA ALA A 147 3.67 11.16 9.04
C ALA A 147 4.25 12.55 8.71
N ILE A 148 5.33 12.96 9.37
CA ILE A 148 6.04 14.22 9.05
C ILE A 148 6.57 14.17 7.62
N TRP A 149 7.09 13.03 7.19
CA TRP A 149 7.60 12.87 5.85
C TRP A 149 6.50 12.97 4.79
N MET A 150 5.39 12.22 4.91
CA MET A 150 4.27 12.31 3.97
C MET A 150 3.76 13.75 3.87
N ARG A 151 3.64 14.44 5.01
CA ARG A 151 3.26 15.87 5.01
C ARG A 151 4.24 16.73 4.22
N ARG A 152 5.55 16.59 4.45
CA ARG A 152 6.58 17.34 3.70
C ARG A 152 6.52 17.06 2.20
N MET A 153 6.32 15.79 1.80
CA MET A 153 6.17 15.46 0.38
C MET A 153 4.96 16.16 -0.25
N LEU A 154 3.83 16.19 0.46
CA LEU A 154 2.62 16.87 -0.01
C LEU A 154 2.81 18.38 -0.08
N ASP A 155 3.52 18.97 0.88
CA ASP A 155 3.88 20.39 0.88
C ASP A 155 4.80 20.71 -0.32
N ASP A 156 5.80 19.87 -0.60
CA ASP A 156 6.77 20.05 -1.69
C ASP A 156 6.14 19.95 -3.09
N ILE A 157 5.08 19.15 -3.25
CA ILE A 157 4.35 19.04 -4.53
C ILE A 157 3.18 20.03 -4.66
N GLU A 158 3.00 20.91 -3.66
CA GLU A 158 2.01 21.98 -3.64
C GLU A 158 0.59 21.46 -3.93
N VAL A 159 0.15 20.41 -3.23
CA VAL A 159 -1.24 19.92 -3.37
C VAL A 159 -2.19 21.04 -2.99
N ALA A 160 -2.92 21.57 -3.97
CA ALA A 160 -3.90 22.61 -3.72
C ALA A 160 -4.98 22.09 -2.75
N PRO A 161 -5.32 22.86 -1.70
CA PRO A 161 -6.47 22.52 -0.87
C PRO A 161 -7.74 22.56 -1.73
N GLY A 162 -8.55 21.51 -1.64
CA GLY A 162 -9.80 21.39 -2.37
C GLY A 162 -10.70 20.31 -1.76
N ASP A 163 -11.98 20.36 -2.13
CA ASP A 163 -13.00 19.43 -1.60
C ASP A 163 -12.95 18.05 -2.25
N SER A 164 -12.18 17.89 -3.34
CA SER A 164 -12.04 16.64 -4.10
C SER A 164 -10.66 16.01 -3.92
N LEU A 165 -10.63 14.68 -3.81
CA LEU A 165 -9.38 13.93 -3.85
C LEU A 165 -8.68 14.12 -5.20
N PRO A 166 -7.35 14.30 -5.23
CA PRO A 166 -6.60 14.27 -6.48
C PRO A 166 -6.81 12.94 -7.22
N VAL A 167 -6.92 13.00 -8.55
CA VAL A 167 -7.22 11.82 -9.41
C VAL A 167 -6.30 10.62 -9.13
N PRO A 168 -4.97 10.78 -8.94
CA PRO A 168 -4.11 9.64 -8.59
C PRO A 168 -4.51 8.96 -7.28
N ALA A 169 -4.82 9.75 -6.24
CA ALA A 169 -5.24 9.24 -4.95
C ALA A 169 -6.61 8.54 -5.04
N GLU A 170 -7.57 9.16 -5.72
CA GLU A 170 -8.91 8.60 -5.92
C GLU A 170 -8.84 7.25 -6.66
N GLN A 171 -8.09 7.14 -7.75
CA GLN A 171 -8.01 5.91 -8.52
C GLN A 171 -7.32 4.77 -7.76
N VAL A 172 -6.27 5.06 -6.99
CA VAL A 172 -5.61 4.06 -6.14
C VAL A 172 -6.56 3.59 -5.03
N LEU A 173 -7.25 4.51 -4.35
CA LEU A 173 -8.25 4.17 -3.32
C LEU A 173 -9.39 3.33 -3.88
N ASN A 174 -9.94 3.72 -5.03
CA ASN A 174 -11.01 2.95 -5.69
C ASN A 174 -10.56 1.53 -6.05
N ALA A 175 -9.31 1.35 -6.52
CA ALA A 175 -8.77 0.03 -6.79
C ALA A 175 -8.59 -0.80 -5.50
N LEU A 176 -8.15 -0.17 -4.41
CA LEU A 176 -8.06 -0.81 -3.08
C LEU A 176 -9.43 -1.24 -2.56
N TYR A 177 -10.45 -0.37 -2.66
CA TYR A 177 -11.82 -0.70 -2.24
C TYR A 177 -12.42 -1.85 -3.04
N ARG A 178 -12.16 -1.91 -4.35
CA ARG A 178 -12.53 -3.05 -5.19
C ARG A 178 -11.86 -4.34 -4.74
N LEU A 179 -10.55 -4.29 -4.42
CA LEU A 179 -9.81 -5.45 -3.91
C LEU A 179 -10.38 -5.94 -2.57
N TRP A 180 -10.71 -5.02 -1.66
CA TRP A 180 -11.26 -5.32 -0.35
C TRP A 180 -12.74 -5.71 -0.37
N LYS A 181 -13.38 -5.75 -1.55
CA LYS A 181 -14.81 -6.02 -1.72
C LYS A 181 -15.66 -5.09 -0.85
N CYS A 182 -15.20 -3.87 -0.59
CA CYS A 182 -16.01 -2.86 0.08
C CYS A 182 -17.21 -2.55 -0.83
N PRO A 183 -18.43 -2.46 -0.30
CA PRO A 183 -19.56 -1.99 -1.10
C PRO A 183 -19.28 -0.55 -1.51
N ILE A 184 -18.87 -0.37 -2.76
CA ILE A 184 -18.77 0.94 -3.39
C ILE A 184 -20.22 1.32 -3.67
N GLU A 185 -20.72 2.37 -3.02
CA GLU A 185 -21.97 3.01 -3.42
C GLU A 185 -21.86 3.37 -4.91
N ASP A 186 -22.65 2.67 -5.73
CA ASP A 186 -22.85 2.82 -7.17
C ASP A 186 -21.66 3.31 -8.03
N ASN A 187 -21.07 2.35 -8.75
CA ASN A 187 -20.25 2.57 -9.94
C ASN A 187 -20.97 3.53 -10.93
N LYS A 188 -20.71 4.83 -10.85
CA LYS A 188 -20.79 5.69 -12.03
C LYS A 188 -19.62 5.31 -12.95
N PRO A 189 -19.86 5.01 -14.23
CA PRO A 189 -18.78 4.72 -15.17
C PRO A 189 -17.91 5.97 -15.33
N LEU A 190 -16.68 5.94 -14.81
CA LEU A 190 -15.65 6.97 -14.99
C LEU A 190 -14.93 6.81 -16.35
N LEU A 191 -15.69 6.61 -17.41
CA LEU A 191 -15.22 6.57 -18.78
C LEU A 191 -16.27 7.21 -19.68
N GLU A 192 -16.43 8.53 -19.60
CA GLU A 192 -16.98 9.36 -20.67
C GLU A 192 -16.72 10.83 -20.31
N GLY A 193 -15.66 11.42 -20.86
CA GLY A 193 -15.30 12.81 -20.61
C GLY A 193 -13.88 13.22 -20.97
N ALA A 194 -13.31 12.62 -22.03
CA ALA A 194 -12.11 13.13 -22.68
C ALA A 194 -12.20 12.86 -24.18
N LEU A 195 -13.09 13.61 -24.84
CA LEU A 195 -13.00 13.95 -26.26
C LEU A 195 -13.10 15.47 -26.36
#